data_AF-A0A661PC95-F1
#
_entry.id   AF-A0A661PC95-F1
#
_cell.length_a   1.000
_cell.length_b   1.000
_cell.length_c   1.000
_cell.angle_alpha   90.00
_cell.angle_beta   90.00
_cell.angle_gamma   90.00
#
_symmetry.space_group_name_H-M   'P 1'
#
loop_
_entity.id
_entity.type
_entity.pdbx_description
1 polymer ?
#
loop_
_entity_poly.entity_id
_entity_poly.type
_entity_poly.pdbx_seq_one_letter_code
_entity_poly.pdbx_strand_id
1 'polypeptide(L)'
;MTRKLISSLPPLSNRLSGAPSAKPPTSDPPPDEPVDSLGALQSFVDPSELSVVFQPIVSFQDRELYAYEALVRCSVPEYRSPPVLFDRAVDTGCTGRLGRMIREIGVPFGSGMPLFVNIHPRELSEGWLIRPDDPVFGHDDDVFLEITESVPLSHSDQCRGVLKEVCTRGGVFLVVDDLGAGYSNLKHIVDLEPAIVKLDRALIAGIDQNARQCELVSAVVEL
;
A
#
# COMPACT_ATOMS: atom_id res chain seq x y z
N MET A 1 24.92 -7.73 -40.53
CA MET A 1 24.68 -6.35 -40.07
C MET A 1 23.23 -6.28 -39.67
N THR A 2 22.77 -6.13 -38.43
CA THR A 2 23.41 -5.76 -37.16
C THR A 2 22.49 -6.30 -36.05
N ARG A 3 23.01 -7.14 -35.14
CA ARG A 3 22.37 -7.51 -33.87
C ARG A 3 22.48 -6.32 -32.90
N LYS A 4 21.43 -6.01 -32.14
CA LYS A 4 21.48 -5.36 -30.81
C LYS A 4 20.30 -5.89 -29.99
N LEU A 5 20.57 -6.85 -29.08
CA LEU A 5 20.79 -6.63 -27.64
C LEU A 5 19.47 -6.42 -26.88
N ILE A 6 18.74 -7.51 -26.70
CA ILE A 6 17.81 -7.66 -25.58
C ILE A 6 18.70 -7.97 -24.37
N SER A 7 19.00 -6.93 -23.60
CA SER A 7 19.64 -7.04 -22.30
C SER A 7 18.61 -7.60 -21.31
N SER A 8 18.72 -8.87 -20.99
CA SER A 8 18.00 -9.49 -19.87
C SER A 8 18.49 -8.87 -18.57
N LEU A 9 17.68 -8.00 -17.97
CA LEU A 9 17.87 -7.59 -16.58
C LEU A 9 17.72 -8.81 -15.67
N PRO A 10 18.61 -9.02 -14.69
CA PRO A 10 18.46 -10.10 -13.72
C PRO A 10 17.22 -9.81 -12.84
N PRO A 11 16.54 -10.83 -12.28
CA PRO A 11 15.48 -10.59 -11.32
C PRO A 11 16.10 -9.94 -10.07
N LEU A 12 15.73 -8.69 -9.80
CA LEU A 12 15.98 -8.06 -8.51
C LEU A 12 15.13 -8.81 -7.48
N SER A 13 15.74 -9.76 -6.78
CA SER A 13 15.09 -10.44 -5.66
C SER A 13 14.89 -9.43 -4.55
N ASN A 14 13.65 -9.05 -4.31
CA ASN A 14 13.28 -8.19 -3.18
C ASN A 14 13.02 -8.96 -1.88
N ARG A 15 13.46 -10.22 -1.79
CA ARG A 15 13.46 -10.95 -0.53
C ARG A 15 14.56 -10.41 0.38
N LEU A 16 14.27 -10.29 1.67
CA LEU A 16 15.24 -9.99 2.72
C LEU A 16 16.22 -11.17 2.92
N SER A 17 17.12 -11.40 1.97
CA SER A 17 18.22 -12.35 2.12
C SER A 17 19.55 -11.65 1.81
N GLY A 18 20.06 -10.85 2.77
CA GLY A 18 21.47 -10.40 2.72
C GLY A 18 21.85 -8.98 3.16
N ALA A 19 21.13 -8.30 4.06
CA ALA A 19 21.58 -6.99 4.56
C ALA A 19 22.68 -7.11 5.64
N PRO A 20 23.76 -6.30 5.61
CA PRO A 20 24.76 -6.26 6.68
C PRO A 20 24.18 -5.65 7.96
N SER A 21 24.50 -6.25 9.10
CA SER A 21 24.05 -5.81 10.42
C SER A 21 24.69 -4.47 10.80
N ALA A 22 23.93 -3.38 10.68
CA ALA A 22 24.27 -2.09 11.26
C ALA A 22 23.56 -1.93 12.61
N LYS A 23 24.34 -1.64 13.65
CA LYS A 23 23.88 -1.43 15.03
C LYS A 23 23.19 -0.05 15.13
N PRO A 24 21.99 0.09 15.70
CA PRO A 24 21.35 1.39 15.80
C PRO A 24 21.99 2.25 16.91
N PRO A 25 22.00 3.59 16.77
CA PRO A 25 22.35 4.48 17.86
C PRO A 25 21.23 4.47 18.90
N THR A 26 21.63 4.45 20.17
CA THR A 26 20.74 4.52 21.34
C THR A 26 19.94 5.82 21.33
N SER A 27 18.63 5.72 21.19
CA SER A 27 17.68 6.79 21.45
C SER A 27 16.52 6.24 22.28
N ASP A 28 15.94 7.09 23.13
CA ASP A 28 14.99 6.77 24.18
C ASP A 28 13.82 5.87 23.70
N PRO A 29 13.28 5.00 24.58
CA PRO A 29 12.25 4.05 24.19
C PRO A 29 10.96 4.79 23.76
N PRO A 30 10.32 4.40 22.64
CA PRO A 30 9.07 4.97 22.22
C PRO A 30 7.94 4.62 23.21
N PRO A 31 6.89 5.45 23.31
CA PRO A 31 5.80 5.22 24.24
C PRO A 31 4.99 3.99 23.80
N ASP A 32 4.77 3.07 24.74
CA ASP A 32 4.03 1.80 24.66
C ASP A 32 4.48 0.84 23.54
N GLU A 33 5.45 -0.05 23.83
CA GLU A 33 5.64 -1.27 23.03
C GLU A 33 4.40 -2.17 23.19
N PRO A 34 3.60 -2.38 22.14
CA PRO A 34 2.44 -3.25 22.24
C PRO A 34 2.91 -4.71 22.30
N VAL A 35 2.14 -5.54 23.01
CA VAL A 35 2.05 -7.02 22.91
C VAL A 35 2.97 -7.58 21.83
N ASP A 36 4.07 -8.25 22.19
CA ASP A 36 5.15 -8.76 21.33
C ASP A 36 4.76 -8.94 19.85
N SER A 37 4.67 -7.84 19.11
CA SER A 37 4.04 -7.81 17.79
C SER A 37 4.97 -8.45 16.75
N LEU A 38 6.27 -8.47 17.06
CA LEU A 38 7.27 -9.21 16.32
C LEU A 38 7.09 -10.71 16.52
N GLY A 39 7.00 -11.19 17.77
CA GLY A 39 6.75 -12.59 18.07
C GLY A 39 5.40 -13.07 17.55
N ALA A 40 4.37 -12.22 17.62
CA ALA A 40 3.06 -12.49 17.04
C ALA A 40 3.14 -12.69 15.51
N LEU A 41 3.81 -11.78 14.80
CA LEU A 41 4.00 -11.89 13.34
C LEU A 41 4.84 -13.13 12.97
N GLN A 42 5.97 -13.33 13.66
CA GLN A 42 6.86 -14.48 13.45
C GLN A 42 6.22 -15.82 13.81
N SER A 43 5.11 -15.82 14.55
CA SER A 43 4.37 -17.05 14.85
C SER A 43 3.67 -17.66 13.64
N PHE A 44 3.47 -16.89 12.55
CA PHE A 44 2.77 -17.37 11.36
C PHE A 44 3.43 -17.02 10.03
N VAL A 45 4.32 -16.02 9.97
CA VAL A 45 5.08 -15.67 8.75
C VAL A 45 6.51 -15.26 9.09
N ASP A 46 7.47 -15.85 8.38
CA ASP A 46 8.86 -15.39 8.36
C ASP A 46 9.10 -14.30 7.31
N PRO A 47 10.01 -13.32 7.54
CA PRO A 47 10.31 -12.27 6.57
C PRO A 47 10.74 -12.82 5.19
N SER A 48 11.41 -13.98 5.15
CA SER A 48 11.85 -14.62 3.90
C SER A 48 10.72 -15.19 3.04
N GLU A 49 9.53 -15.34 3.63
CA GLU A 49 8.32 -15.85 2.98
C GLU A 49 7.48 -14.72 2.37
N LEU A 50 7.81 -13.47 2.70
CA LEU A 50 7.22 -12.29 2.11
C LEU A 50 8.07 -11.80 0.93
N SER A 51 7.38 -11.31 -0.08
CA SER A 51 7.95 -10.60 -1.21
C SER A 51 6.93 -9.57 -1.70
N VAL A 52 7.38 -8.58 -2.46
CA VAL A 52 6.51 -7.61 -3.12
C VAL A 52 6.57 -7.83 -4.63
N VAL A 53 5.50 -7.57 -5.36
CA VAL A 53 5.55 -7.48 -6.82
C VAL A 53 4.98 -6.15 -7.24
N PHE A 54 5.44 -5.63 -8.37
CA PHE A 54 5.07 -4.30 -8.83
C PHE A 54 4.16 -4.41 -10.05
N GLN A 55 2.94 -3.91 -9.91
CA GLN A 55 1.99 -3.82 -11.01
C GLN A 55 2.09 -2.43 -11.66
N PRO A 56 2.35 -2.32 -12.98
CA PRO A 56 2.40 -1.02 -13.65
C PRO A 56 1.04 -0.31 -13.64
N ILE A 57 1.06 0.99 -13.36
CA ILE A 57 -0.03 1.93 -13.59
C ILE A 57 0.40 2.81 -14.76
N VAL A 58 -0.44 2.90 -15.79
CA VAL A 58 -0.13 3.61 -17.03
C VAL A 58 -1.11 4.75 -17.25
N SER A 59 -0.60 5.87 -17.77
CA SER A 59 -1.45 6.98 -18.18
C SER A 59 -2.22 6.62 -19.45
N PHE A 60 -3.52 6.88 -19.45
CA PHE A 60 -4.36 6.60 -20.62
C PHE A 60 -4.10 7.55 -21.80
N GLN A 61 -3.67 8.79 -21.52
CA GLN A 61 -3.51 9.83 -22.54
C GLN A 61 -2.29 9.57 -23.44
N ASP A 62 -1.15 9.29 -22.84
CA ASP A 62 0.15 9.13 -23.51
C ASP A 62 0.65 7.68 -23.53
N ARG A 63 0.03 6.76 -22.77
CA ARG A 63 0.41 5.34 -22.61
C ARG A 63 1.78 5.14 -21.98
N GLU A 64 2.27 6.14 -21.26
CA GLU A 64 3.52 6.05 -20.53
C GLU A 64 3.29 5.45 -19.15
N LEU A 65 4.36 4.86 -18.60
CA LEU A 65 4.38 4.37 -17.23
C LEU A 65 4.23 5.57 -16.27
N TYR A 66 3.19 5.54 -15.45
CA TYR A 66 2.90 6.59 -14.47
C TYR A 66 3.43 6.24 -13.08
N ALA A 67 3.22 5.00 -12.65
CA ALA A 67 3.59 4.54 -11.32
C ALA A 67 3.65 3.00 -11.26
N TYR A 68 4.06 2.48 -10.11
CA TYR A 68 3.87 1.07 -9.75
C TYR A 68 2.99 0.93 -8.52
N GLU A 69 2.22 -0.16 -8.45
CA GLU A 69 1.54 -0.60 -7.24
C GLU A 69 2.31 -1.75 -6.60
N ALA A 70 2.72 -1.57 -5.34
CA ALA A 70 3.43 -2.54 -4.54
C ALA A 70 2.46 -3.55 -3.92
N LEU A 71 2.47 -4.79 -4.41
CA LEU A 71 1.57 -5.84 -3.99
C LEU A 71 2.31 -6.94 -3.24
N VAL A 72 1.94 -7.17 -1.98
CA VAL A 72 2.52 -8.24 -1.16
C VAL A 72 2.21 -9.64 -1.73
N ARG A 73 3.17 -10.54 -1.63
CA ARG A 73 3.06 -11.97 -1.92
C ARG A 73 3.65 -12.75 -0.75
N CYS A 74 2.90 -13.73 -0.26
CA CYS A 74 3.35 -14.65 0.78
C CYS A 74 3.47 -16.07 0.21
N SER A 75 4.57 -16.76 0.52
CA SER A 75 4.78 -18.14 0.09
C SER A 75 4.10 -19.18 0.99
N VAL A 76 3.70 -18.79 2.21
CA VAL A 76 2.96 -19.68 3.13
C VAL A 76 1.62 -20.05 2.49
N PRO A 77 1.31 -21.34 2.28
CA PRO A 77 0.10 -21.77 1.57
C PRO A 77 -1.21 -21.20 2.13
N GLU A 78 -1.32 -21.08 3.45
CA GLU A 78 -2.50 -20.55 4.14
C GLU A 78 -2.69 -19.04 3.89
N TYR A 79 -1.59 -18.29 3.76
CA TYR A 79 -1.58 -16.82 3.65
C TYR A 79 -1.25 -16.31 2.26
N ARG A 80 -1.35 -17.15 1.21
CA ARG A 80 -1.11 -16.74 -0.19
C ARG A 80 -2.00 -15.58 -0.62
N SER A 81 -3.21 -15.52 -0.08
CA SER A 81 -4.16 -14.43 -0.28
C SER A 81 -3.82 -13.28 0.68
N PRO A 82 -3.49 -12.07 0.19
CA PRO A 82 -3.21 -10.94 1.06
C PRO A 82 -4.33 -10.63 2.07
N PRO A 83 -5.63 -10.64 1.71
CA PRO A 83 -6.71 -10.49 2.68
C PRO A 83 -6.61 -11.47 3.87
N VAL A 84 -6.34 -12.75 3.61
CA VAL A 84 -6.23 -13.78 4.67
C VAL A 84 -4.99 -13.54 5.56
N LEU A 85 -3.90 -13.07 4.97
CA LEU A 85 -2.70 -12.67 5.71
C LEU A 85 -3.00 -11.50 6.66
N PHE A 86 -3.72 -10.48 6.18
CA PHE A 86 -4.10 -9.32 6.99
C PHE A 86 -5.13 -9.66 8.05
N ASP A 87 -6.13 -10.51 7.76
CA ASP A 87 -7.08 -11.01 8.77
C ASP A 87 -6.34 -11.65 9.94
N ARG A 88 -5.33 -12.49 9.65
CA ARG A 88 -4.50 -13.10 10.69
C ARG A 88 -3.70 -12.07 11.48
N ALA A 89 -3.16 -11.04 10.82
CA ALA A 89 -2.43 -9.96 11.49
C ALA A 89 -3.34 -9.11 12.39
N VAL A 90 -4.60 -8.91 12.00
CA VAL A 90 -5.62 -8.23 12.82
C VAL A 90 -5.94 -9.06 14.05
N ASP A 91 -6.20 -10.38 13.88
CA ASP A 91 -6.52 -11.29 14.98
C ASP A 91 -5.40 -11.39 16.02
N THR A 92 -4.15 -11.21 15.59
CA THR A 92 -2.95 -11.31 16.43
C THR A 92 -2.41 -9.95 16.89
N GLY A 93 -3.02 -8.84 16.47
CA GLY A 93 -2.63 -7.49 16.86
C GLY A 93 -1.26 -7.05 16.32
N CYS A 94 -0.86 -7.53 15.14
CA CYS A 94 0.44 -7.21 14.52
C CYS A 94 0.31 -6.56 13.13
N THR A 95 -0.81 -5.89 12.85
CA THR A 95 -1.11 -5.35 11.50
C THR A 95 -0.08 -4.31 11.05
N GLY A 96 0.22 -3.33 11.91
CA GLY A 96 1.19 -2.28 11.63
C GLY A 96 2.61 -2.80 11.52
N ARG A 97 2.94 -3.88 12.25
CA ARG A 97 4.23 -4.57 12.10
C ARG A 97 4.33 -5.26 10.75
N LEU A 98 3.28 -5.98 10.33
CA LEU A 98 3.21 -6.60 9.01
C LEU A 98 3.32 -5.54 7.90
N GLY A 99 2.52 -4.48 7.96
CA GLY A 99 2.54 -3.41 6.98
C GLY A 99 3.91 -2.74 6.88
N ARG A 100 4.55 -2.44 8.01
CA ARG A 100 5.93 -1.93 8.02
C ARG A 100 6.91 -2.90 7.36
N MET A 101 6.84 -4.20 7.67
CA MET A 101 7.71 -5.20 7.05
C MET A 101 7.52 -5.27 5.53
N ILE A 102 6.28 -5.19 5.05
CA ILE A 102 5.98 -5.14 3.61
C ILE A 102 6.62 -3.90 2.97
N ARG A 103 6.56 -2.74 3.64
CA ARG A 103 7.19 -1.51 3.14
C ARG A 103 8.71 -1.58 3.15
N GLU A 104 9.31 -2.18 4.18
CA GLU A 104 10.77 -2.42 4.26
C GLU A 104 11.25 -3.34 3.13
N ILE A 105 10.41 -4.28 2.71
CA ILE A 105 10.66 -5.19 1.57
C ILE A 105 10.44 -4.49 0.22
N GLY A 106 9.39 -3.69 0.09
CA GLY A 106 8.92 -3.18 -1.20
C GLY A 106 9.49 -1.82 -1.61
N VAL A 107 9.42 -0.82 -0.72
CA VAL A 107 9.69 0.58 -1.07
C VAL A 107 11.08 0.79 -1.69
N PRO A 108 12.18 0.19 -1.16
CA PRO A 108 13.51 0.38 -1.74
C PRO A 108 13.66 -0.08 -3.20
N PHE A 109 12.75 -0.94 -3.70
CA PHE A 109 12.82 -1.48 -5.07
C PHE A 109 11.93 -0.72 -6.06
N GLY A 110 11.14 0.26 -5.59
CA GLY A 110 10.30 1.11 -6.44
C GLY A 110 10.99 2.38 -6.95
N SER A 111 12.30 2.54 -6.73
CA SER A 111 13.04 3.80 -6.95
C SER A 111 12.88 4.40 -8.35
N GLY A 112 12.79 5.73 -8.43
CA GLY A 112 12.78 6.48 -9.70
C GLY A 112 11.40 6.56 -10.38
N MET A 113 10.34 6.25 -9.65
CA MET A 113 8.95 6.33 -10.09
C MET A 113 8.02 6.46 -8.87
N PRO A 114 6.86 7.12 -8.99
CA PRO A 114 5.87 7.08 -7.93
C PRO A 114 5.39 5.66 -7.59
N LEU A 115 5.08 5.46 -6.32
CA LEU A 115 4.77 4.13 -5.77
C LEU A 115 3.47 4.14 -4.98
N PHE A 116 2.54 3.28 -5.37
CA PHE A 116 1.31 3.01 -4.64
C PHE A 116 1.54 1.89 -3.63
N VAL A 117 1.15 2.13 -2.39
CA VAL A 117 1.39 1.22 -1.25
C VAL A 117 0.08 1.06 -0.48
N ASN A 118 -0.38 -0.17 -0.38
CA ASN A 118 -1.56 -0.52 0.40
C ASN A 118 -1.32 -0.33 1.90
N ILE A 119 -2.27 0.32 2.58
CA ILE A 119 -2.29 0.48 4.03
C ILE A 119 -3.56 -0.13 4.60
N HIS A 120 -3.41 -1.06 5.53
CA HIS A 120 -4.55 -1.56 6.27
C HIS A 120 -4.95 -0.54 7.36
N PRO A 121 -6.24 -0.25 7.56
CA PRO A 121 -6.73 0.74 8.53
C PRO A 121 -6.24 0.56 9.96
N ARG A 122 -6.06 -0.70 10.38
CA ARG A 122 -5.57 -1.03 11.72
C ARG A 122 -4.12 -0.56 11.95
N GLU A 123 -3.33 -0.41 10.89
CA GLU A 123 -1.99 0.17 10.98
C GLU A 123 -2.02 1.61 11.52
N LEU A 124 -3.05 2.38 11.16
CA LEU A 124 -3.21 3.77 11.61
C LEU A 124 -3.41 3.86 13.12
N SER A 125 -4.16 2.91 13.70
CA SER A 125 -4.35 2.83 15.15
C SER A 125 -3.12 2.32 15.92
N GLU A 126 -2.22 1.58 15.26
CA GLU A 126 -1.03 0.99 15.89
C GLU A 126 0.22 1.90 15.81
N GLY A 127 0.13 3.05 15.12
CA GLY A 127 1.17 4.09 15.14
C GLY A 127 2.49 3.75 14.42
N TRP A 128 2.52 2.69 13.61
CA TRP A 128 3.73 2.30 12.88
C TRP A 128 4.05 3.24 11.72
N LEU A 129 3.01 3.70 11.01
CA LEU A 129 3.15 4.53 9.81
C LEU A 129 3.70 5.95 10.09
N ILE A 130 3.47 6.49 11.28
CA ILE A 130 3.97 7.82 11.67
C ILE A 130 5.44 7.81 12.09
N ARG A 131 6.08 6.64 12.19
CA ARG A 131 7.47 6.58 12.65
C ARG A 131 8.38 7.27 11.62
N PRO A 132 9.31 8.15 12.05
CA PRO A 132 10.16 8.90 11.11
C PRO A 132 11.04 8.03 10.21
N ASP A 133 11.29 6.79 10.62
CA ASP A 133 12.08 5.81 9.90
C ASP A 133 11.24 4.85 9.03
N ASP A 134 9.94 5.12 8.84
CA ASP A 134 9.12 4.33 7.93
C ASP A 134 9.64 4.50 6.48
N PRO A 135 9.80 3.40 5.71
CA PRO A 135 10.37 3.46 4.36
C PRO A 135 9.68 4.43 3.41
N VAL A 136 8.39 4.73 3.59
CA VAL A 136 7.66 5.69 2.72
C VAL A 136 8.29 7.09 2.72
N PHE A 137 8.91 7.50 3.83
CA PHE A 137 9.55 8.81 3.93
C PHE A 137 10.96 8.87 3.33
N GLY A 138 11.50 7.71 2.95
CA GLY A 138 12.81 7.58 2.30
C GLY A 138 12.73 7.28 0.80
N HIS A 139 11.52 7.26 0.22
CA HIS A 139 11.35 7.09 -1.22
C HIS A 139 11.70 8.39 -1.96
N ASP A 140 12.38 8.28 -3.11
CA ASP A 140 12.89 9.44 -3.85
C ASP A 140 11.79 10.16 -4.68
N ASP A 141 10.61 9.56 -4.82
CA ASP A 141 9.47 10.06 -5.58
C ASP A 141 8.18 10.03 -4.72
N ASP A 142 7.04 10.40 -5.31
CA ASP A 142 5.75 10.40 -4.62
C ASP A 142 5.32 8.99 -4.20
N VAL A 143 4.88 8.85 -2.94
CA VAL A 143 4.26 7.65 -2.39
C VAL A 143 2.76 7.88 -2.24
N PHE A 144 1.97 7.00 -2.84
CA PHE A 144 0.52 7.00 -2.80
C PHE A 144 0.03 5.92 -1.84
N LEU A 145 -0.47 6.30 -0.67
CA LEU A 145 -1.02 5.39 0.33
C LEU A 145 -2.46 5.02 0.00
N GLU A 146 -2.68 3.76 -0.35
CA GLU A 146 -3.99 3.26 -0.73
C GLU A 146 -4.76 2.72 0.49
N ILE A 147 -6.01 3.14 0.62
CA ILE A 147 -6.94 2.65 1.63
C ILE A 147 -8.25 2.31 0.95
N THR A 148 -8.81 1.14 1.27
CA THR A 148 -10.08 0.68 0.70
C THR A 148 -11.27 1.51 1.19
N GLU A 149 -12.23 1.76 0.30
CA GLU A 149 -13.45 2.54 0.58
C GLU A 149 -14.29 1.97 1.74
N SER A 150 -14.35 0.64 1.84
CA SER A 150 -15.23 -0.09 2.76
C SER A 150 -14.92 0.15 4.24
N VAL A 151 -13.82 0.82 4.54
CA VAL A 151 -13.36 1.08 5.89
C VAL A 151 -13.94 2.42 6.36
N PRO A 152 -14.74 2.43 7.46
CA PRO A 152 -15.29 3.66 8.02
C PRO A 152 -14.21 4.45 8.80
N LEU A 153 -13.22 5.00 8.08
CA LEU A 153 -12.22 5.90 8.65
C LEU A 153 -12.77 7.29 8.98
N SER A 154 -13.86 7.68 8.31
CA SER A 154 -14.53 8.98 8.45
C SER A 154 -14.96 9.32 9.88
N HIS A 155 -15.15 8.31 10.75
CA HIS A 155 -15.59 8.48 12.14
C HIS A 155 -14.47 8.32 13.17
N SER A 156 -13.23 8.07 12.75
CA SER A 156 -12.07 7.97 13.65
C SER A 156 -11.15 9.17 13.47
N ASP A 157 -11.32 10.18 14.33
CA ASP A 157 -10.45 11.37 14.36
C ASP A 157 -8.96 10.99 14.50
N GLN A 158 -8.67 9.89 15.20
CA GLN A 158 -7.32 9.35 15.33
C GLN A 158 -6.74 8.92 13.97
N CYS A 159 -7.49 8.13 13.19
CA CYS A 159 -7.02 7.66 11.88
C CYS A 159 -6.81 8.84 10.92
N ARG A 160 -7.73 9.82 10.93
CA ARG A 160 -7.61 11.04 10.13
C ARG A 160 -6.39 11.87 10.54
N GLY A 161 -6.13 11.97 11.84
CA GLY A 161 -4.95 12.63 12.39
C GLY A 161 -3.65 12.00 11.89
N VAL A 162 -3.56 10.67 11.92
CA VAL A 162 -2.39 9.93 11.41
C VAL A 162 -2.20 10.15 9.90
N LEU A 163 -3.26 10.01 9.10
CA LEU A 163 -3.15 10.23 7.64
C LEU A 163 -2.71 11.66 7.32
N LYS A 164 -3.30 12.65 8.02
CA LYS A 164 -2.91 14.04 7.87
C LYS A 164 -1.45 14.27 8.24
N GLU A 165 -1.00 13.72 9.37
CA GLU A 165 0.39 13.83 9.80
C GLU A 165 1.35 13.25 8.75
N VAL A 166 1.06 12.05 8.25
CA VAL A 166 1.87 11.37 7.23
C VAL A 166 1.94 12.20 5.96
N CYS A 167 0.81 12.72 5.46
CA CYS A 167 0.77 13.53 4.24
C CYS A 167 1.48 14.89 4.42
N THR A 168 1.51 15.47 5.63
CA THR A 168 2.19 16.76 5.87
C THR A 168 3.71 16.69 5.75
N ARG A 169 4.30 15.50 5.76
CA ARG A 169 5.75 15.31 5.62
C ARG A 169 6.26 15.52 4.20
N GLY A 170 5.35 15.64 3.22
CA GLY A 170 5.68 15.85 1.81
C GLY A 170 6.03 14.54 1.10
N GLY A 171 5.76 14.48 -0.21
CA GLY A 171 6.00 13.29 -1.02
C GLY A 171 5.09 12.10 -0.70
N VAL A 172 4.09 12.26 0.17
CA VAL A 172 3.12 11.20 0.52
C VAL A 172 1.71 11.71 0.33
N PHE A 173 0.90 10.94 -0.39
CA PHE A 173 -0.46 11.30 -0.80
C PHE A 173 -1.43 10.18 -0.47
N LEU A 174 -2.68 10.53 -0.18
CA LEU A 174 -3.73 9.56 0.08
C LEU A 174 -4.43 9.13 -1.22
N VAL A 175 -4.74 7.85 -1.33
CA VAL A 175 -5.53 7.24 -2.40
C VAL A 175 -6.68 6.45 -1.79
N VAL A 176 -7.88 6.64 -2.32
CA VAL A 176 -9.03 5.79 -2.00
C VAL A 176 -9.13 4.69 -3.05
N ASP A 177 -9.10 3.43 -2.61
CA ASP A 177 -9.18 2.24 -3.46
C ASP A 177 -10.57 1.58 -3.43
N ASP A 178 -10.85 0.80 -4.47
CA ASP A 178 -12.08 0.01 -4.67
C ASP A 178 -13.38 0.81 -4.57
N LEU A 179 -13.41 2.05 -5.08
CA LEU A 179 -14.65 2.82 -5.15
C LEU A 179 -15.69 2.03 -5.96
N GLY A 180 -16.83 1.72 -5.34
CA GLY A 180 -17.93 0.99 -6.00
C GLY A 180 -18.06 -0.49 -5.64
N ALA A 181 -17.13 -1.05 -4.86
CA ALA A 181 -17.20 -2.46 -4.44
C ALA A 181 -18.26 -2.75 -3.35
N GLY A 182 -18.95 -1.71 -2.82
CA GLY A 182 -19.92 -1.84 -1.72
C GLY A 182 -20.91 -0.67 -1.61
N TYR A 183 -21.27 -0.27 -0.38
CA TYR A 183 -22.05 0.95 -0.13
C TYR A 183 -21.16 2.16 -0.45
N SER A 184 -21.18 2.62 -1.70
CA SER A 184 -20.37 3.76 -2.10
C SER A 184 -20.72 4.97 -1.24
N ASN A 185 -19.79 5.40 -0.39
CA ASN A 185 -19.98 6.57 0.43
C ASN A 185 -19.14 7.69 -0.15
N LEU A 186 -19.66 8.35 -1.19
CA LEU A 186 -19.04 9.53 -1.79
C LEU A 186 -18.69 10.60 -0.74
N LYS A 187 -19.40 10.64 0.38
CA LYS A 187 -19.06 11.48 1.54
C LYS A 187 -17.66 11.18 2.10
N HIS A 188 -17.22 9.92 2.11
CA HIS A 188 -15.87 9.54 2.55
C HIS A 188 -14.79 10.15 1.66
N ILE A 189 -15.01 10.19 0.33
CA ILE A 189 -14.07 10.82 -0.60
C ILE A 189 -13.94 12.31 -0.26
N VAL A 190 -15.07 12.99 -0.02
CA VAL A 190 -15.07 14.40 0.39
C VAL A 190 -14.38 14.60 1.73
N ASP A 191 -14.65 13.75 2.72
CA ASP A 191 -14.11 13.92 4.08
C ASP A 191 -12.60 13.57 4.18
N LEU A 192 -12.08 12.72 3.28
CA LEU A 192 -10.69 12.28 3.21
C LEU A 192 -9.81 13.13 2.30
N GLU A 193 -10.39 13.86 1.34
CA GLU A 193 -9.68 14.69 0.35
C GLU A 193 -8.50 13.95 -0.32
N PRO A 194 -8.69 12.76 -0.91
CA PRO A 194 -7.60 11.99 -1.50
C PRO A 194 -7.07 12.67 -2.76
N ALA A 195 -5.79 12.41 -3.07
CA ALA A 195 -5.18 12.86 -4.32
C ALA A 195 -5.67 12.05 -5.53
N ILE A 196 -5.99 10.76 -5.31
CA ILE A 196 -6.44 9.83 -6.35
C ILE A 196 -7.58 8.97 -5.81
N VAL A 197 -8.54 8.65 -6.68
CA VAL A 197 -9.58 7.66 -6.43
C VAL A 197 -9.46 6.56 -7.49
N LYS A 198 -9.28 5.31 -7.05
CA LYS A 198 -9.28 4.13 -7.93
C LYS A 198 -10.70 3.57 -8.00
N LEU A 199 -11.15 3.31 -9.23
CA LEU A 199 -12.45 2.68 -9.48
C LEU A 199 -12.31 1.17 -9.40
N ASP A 200 -13.21 0.52 -8.66
CA ASP A 200 -13.23 -0.93 -8.57
C ASP A 200 -13.39 -1.57 -9.95
N ARG A 201 -12.74 -2.73 -10.14
CA ARG A 201 -12.77 -3.45 -11.41
C ARG A 201 -14.20 -3.83 -11.82
N ALA A 202 -15.11 -4.13 -10.89
CA ALA A 202 -16.49 -4.47 -11.21
C ALA A 202 -17.27 -3.29 -11.81
N LEU A 203 -16.88 -2.04 -11.52
CA LEU A 203 -17.45 -0.86 -12.18
C LEU A 203 -16.97 -0.70 -13.62
N ILE A 204 -15.78 -1.21 -13.97
CA ILE A 204 -15.17 -1.03 -15.30
C ILE A 204 -15.33 -2.26 -16.20
N ALA A 205 -15.43 -3.46 -15.62
CA ALA A 205 -15.55 -4.69 -16.39
C ALA A 205 -16.84 -4.71 -17.24
N GLY A 206 -16.68 -4.85 -18.56
CA GLY A 206 -17.81 -4.89 -19.51
C GLY A 206 -18.51 -3.54 -19.73
N ILE A 207 -17.88 -2.43 -19.33
CA ILE A 207 -18.46 -1.08 -19.45
C ILE A 207 -18.83 -0.69 -20.89
N ASP A 208 -18.10 -1.22 -21.88
CA ASP A 208 -18.35 -1.03 -23.31
C ASP A 208 -19.68 -1.62 -23.79
N GLN A 209 -20.24 -2.57 -23.03
CA GLN A 209 -21.46 -3.30 -23.36
C GLN A 209 -22.67 -2.87 -22.51
N ASN A 210 -22.46 -1.97 -21.54
CA ASN A 210 -23.49 -1.56 -20.59
C ASN A 210 -23.59 -0.03 -20.51
N ALA A 211 -24.52 0.54 -21.28
CA ALA A 211 -24.72 1.99 -21.35
C ALA A 211 -24.97 2.64 -19.98
N ARG A 212 -25.72 1.97 -19.09
CA ARG A 212 -26.00 2.50 -17.76
C ARG A 212 -24.77 2.51 -16.86
N GLN A 213 -23.90 1.50 -16.98
CA GLN A 213 -22.63 1.46 -16.27
C GLN A 213 -21.67 2.53 -16.80
N CYS A 214 -21.66 2.76 -18.12
CA CYS A 214 -20.92 3.85 -18.74
C CYS A 214 -21.38 5.23 -18.24
N GLU A 215 -22.69 5.48 -18.19
CA GLU A 215 -23.26 6.71 -17.62
C GLU A 215 -22.88 6.90 -16.15
N LEU A 216 -22.97 5.85 -15.34
CA LEU A 216 -22.59 5.89 -13.93
C LEU A 216 -21.11 6.26 -13.75
N VAL A 217 -20.21 5.56 -14.45
CA VAL A 217 -18.76 5.82 -14.36
C VAL A 217 -18.41 7.21 -14.89
N SER A 218 -19.07 7.67 -15.96
CA SER A 218 -18.87 9.02 -16.49
C SER A 218 -19.21 10.08 -15.44
N ALA A 219 -20.34 9.91 -14.73
CA ALA A 219 -20.72 10.82 -13.64
C ALA A 219 -19.74 10.78 -12.46
N VAL A 220 -19.11 9.63 -12.18
CA VAL A 220 -18.09 9.51 -11.13
C VAL A 220 -16.79 10.21 -11.51
N VAL A 221 -16.38 10.15 -12.78
CA VAL A 221 -15.16 10.81 -13.27
C VAL A 221 -15.30 12.34 -13.31
N GLU A 222 -16.52 12.86 -13.41
CA GLU A 222 -16.81 14.30 -13.42
C GLU A 222 -16.92 14.95 -12.02
N LEU A 223 -17.02 14.14 -10.95
CA LEU A 223 -17.14 14.59 -9.54
C LEU A 223 -15.82 15.15 -9.00
#